data_AF-A0A6B1BT99-F1
#
_entry.id   AF-A0A6B1BT99-F1
#
_cell.length_a   1.000
_cell.length_b   1.000
_cell.length_c   1.000
_cell.angle_alpha   90.00
_cell.angle_beta   90.00
_cell.angle_gamma   90.00
#
_symmetry.space_group_name_H-M   'P 1'
#
loop_
_entity.id
_entity.type
_entity.pdbx_description
1 polymer ?
#
loop_
_entity_poly.entity_id
_entity_poly.type
_entity_poly.pdbx_seq_one_letter_code
_entity_poly.pdbx_strand_id
1 'polypeptide(L)'
;MDKYYKHITWSLIGLGIFVTALLIAGPYRVNPHIAALLGLETPSEVPPVPVPRAEEVGTRVLDAVREDGIRMLMDQFVRYDSRVVGYPGHEKIADFIESEFRRFGMEDVEAETYGVAVPIDRGGSLMVEDTGEVFTIHGLWPNLVKTTTLPPGGVRGHLLWG
;
A
#
# COMPACT_ATOMS: atom_id res chain seq x y z
N MET A 1 -29.12 42.93 -19.59
CA MET A 1 -28.32 41.77 -20.04
C MET A 1 -26.83 42.10 -20.14
N ASP A 2 -26.47 43.25 -20.73
CA ASP A 2 -25.09 43.68 -21.00
C ASP A 2 -24.17 43.84 -19.75
N LYS A 3 -24.72 44.36 -18.65
CA LYS A 3 -23.96 44.57 -17.40
C LYS A 3 -23.50 43.25 -16.75
N TYR A 4 -24.29 42.18 -16.89
CA TYR A 4 -24.01 40.88 -16.28
C TYR A 4 -22.86 40.16 -17.00
N TYR A 5 -22.85 40.21 -18.33
CA TYR A 5 -21.75 39.70 -19.14
C TYR A 5 -20.45 40.44 -18.84
N LYS A 6 -20.50 41.78 -18.70
CA LYS A 6 -19.31 42.57 -18.35
C LYS A 6 -18.65 42.10 -17.06
N HIS A 7 -19.42 41.80 -16.01
CA HIS A 7 -18.88 41.26 -14.75
C HIS A 7 -18.23 39.89 -14.94
N ILE A 8 -18.87 38.98 -15.68
CA ILE A 8 -18.33 37.65 -15.99
C ILE A 8 -17.02 37.77 -16.79
N THR A 9 -16.97 38.64 -17.80
CA THR A 9 -15.77 38.83 -18.62
C THR A 9 -14.60 39.35 -17.78
N TRP A 10 -14.84 40.32 -16.88
CA TRP A 10 -13.80 40.81 -15.96
C TRP A 10 -13.32 39.74 -14.99
N SER A 11 -14.22 38.89 -14.48
CA SER A 11 -13.85 37.76 -13.63
C SER A 11 -13.00 36.72 -14.37
N LEU A 12 -13.34 36.40 -15.62
CA LEU A 12 -12.59 35.46 -16.44
C LEU A 12 -11.21 36.01 -16.84
N ILE A 13 -11.11 37.30 -17.16
CA ILE A 13 -9.83 37.97 -17.42
C ILE A 13 -8.95 37.95 -16.16
N GLY A 14 -9.52 38.25 -15.00
CA GLY A 14 -8.82 38.18 -13.72
C GLY A 14 -8.29 36.77 -13.41
N LEU A 15 -9.13 35.75 -13.65
CA LEU A 15 -8.72 34.35 -13.50
C LEU A 15 -7.60 33.96 -14.47
N GLY A 16 -7.70 34.39 -15.73
CA GLY A 16 -6.68 34.13 -16.76
C GLY A 16 -5.33 34.75 -16.43
N ILE A 17 -5.30 35.99 -15.93
CA ILE A 17 -4.08 36.65 -15.46
C ILE A 17 -3.47 35.90 -14.27
N PHE A 18 -4.31 35.48 -13.32
CA PHE A 18 -3.87 34.74 -12.14
C PHE A 18 -3.25 33.37 -12.50
N VAL A 19 -3.90 32.60 -13.37
CA VAL A 19 -3.38 31.31 -13.88
C VAL A 19 -2.08 31.52 -14.67
N THR A 20 -2.01 32.57 -15.47
CA THR A 20 -0.79 32.90 -16.23
C THR A 20 0.36 33.29 -15.30
N ALA A 21 0.10 34.05 -14.24
CA ALA A 21 1.09 34.38 -13.23
C ALA A 21 1.58 33.14 -12.46
N LEU A 22 0.69 32.19 -12.15
CA LEU A 22 1.06 30.89 -11.56
C LEU A 22 1.98 30.07 -12.47
N LEU A 23 1.69 30.04 -13.77
CA LEU A 23 2.49 29.32 -14.76
C LEU A 23 3.87 29.96 -15.01
N ILE A 24 3.97 31.30 -15.01
CA ILE A 24 5.23 32.03 -15.29
C ILE A 24 6.10 32.17 -14.05
N ALA A 25 5.54 32.61 -12.92
CA ALA A 25 6.31 32.86 -11.69
C ALA A 25 6.54 31.59 -10.85
N GLY A 26 5.76 30.54 -11.11
CA GLY A 26 5.79 29.28 -10.41
C GLY A 26 5.11 29.33 -9.03
N PRO A 27 4.72 28.17 -8.49
CA PRO A 27 3.96 28.07 -7.25
C PRO A 27 4.71 28.72 -6.07
N TYR A 28 6.03 28.56 -5.97
CA TYR A 28 6.81 29.10 -4.85
C TYR A 28 6.71 30.61 -4.65
N ARG A 29 6.51 31.38 -5.72
CA ARG A 29 6.37 32.85 -5.64
C ARG A 29 4.93 33.31 -5.44
N VAL A 30 3.96 32.56 -5.95
CA VAL A 30 2.54 32.95 -5.88
C VAL A 30 1.86 32.44 -4.60
N ASN A 31 2.24 31.24 -4.13
CA ASN A 31 1.63 30.58 -2.98
C ASN A 31 1.65 31.43 -1.69
N PRO A 32 2.73 32.17 -1.33
CA PRO A 32 2.73 33.04 -0.15
C PRO A 32 1.70 34.17 -0.22
N HIS A 33 1.48 34.74 -1.41
CA HIS A 33 0.49 35.80 -1.61
C HIS A 33 -0.94 35.28 -1.56
N ILE A 34 -1.20 34.09 -2.11
CA ILE A 34 -2.49 33.40 -2.00
C ILE A 34 -2.77 33.05 -0.54
N ALA A 35 -1.77 32.49 0.15
CA ALA A 35 -1.88 32.14 1.56
C ALA A 35 -2.20 33.37 2.42
N ALA A 36 -1.53 34.50 2.17
CA ALA A 36 -1.83 35.76 2.84
C ALA A 36 -3.23 36.31 2.51
N LEU A 37 -3.68 36.21 1.25
CA LEU A 37 -5.01 36.68 0.83
C LEU A 37 -6.14 35.86 1.46
N LEU A 38 -5.95 34.55 1.61
CA LEU A 38 -6.94 33.61 2.12
C LEU A 38 -6.80 33.34 3.63
N GLY A 39 -5.82 33.96 4.30
CA GLY A 39 -5.53 33.70 5.71
C GLY A 39 -5.12 32.25 5.98
N LEU A 40 -4.48 31.59 5.00
CA LEU A 40 -3.95 30.24 5.16
C LEU A 40 -2.62 30.33 5.92
N GLU A 41 -2.68 30.15 7.22
CA GLU A 41 -1.49 29.97 8.04
C GLU A 41 -1.05 28.50 7.97
N THR A 42 0.19 28.25 7.57
CA THR A 42 0.80 26.95 7.79
C THR A 42 0.91 26.76 9.31
N PRO A 43 0.34 25.70 9.89
CA PRO A 43 0.56 25.41 11.30
C PRO A 43 2.07 25.39 11.54
N SER A 44 2.54 26.13 12.55
CA SER A 44 3.93 26.00 12.98
C SER A 44 4.18 24.53 13.27
N GLU A 45 5.33 24.01 12.82
CA GLU A 45 5.81 22.74 13.34
C GLU A 45 5.80 22.86 14.87
N VAL A 46 5.05 21.99 15.52
CA VAL A 46 5.07 21.89 16.98
C VAL A 46 6.44 21.31 17.30
N PRO A 47 7.36 22.07 17.93
CA PRO A 47 8.65 21.52 18.28
C PRO A 47 8.40 20.29 19.17
N PRO A 48 9.11 19.17 18.92
CA PRO A 48 8.89 17.97 19.72
C PRO A 48 9.10 18.32 21.18
N VAL A 49 8.13 17.98 22.03
CA VAL A 49 8.26 18.13 23.48
C VAL A 49 9.46 17.25 23.90
N PRO A 50 10.51 17.82 24.52
CA PRO A 50 11.67 17.03 24.93
C PRO A 50 11.24 15.92 25.89
N VAL A 51 11.33 14.68 25.44
CA VAL A 51 11.05 13.52 26.31
C VAL A 51 12.32 13.26 27.12
N PRO A 52 12.25 13.29 28.47
CA PRO A 52 13.41 13.01 29.29
C PRO A 52 14.04 11.66 28.94
N ARG A 53 15.37 11.61 28.82
CA ARG A 53 16.16 10.39 28.54
C ARG A 53 15.89 9.71 27.20
N ALA A 54 15.23 10.38 26.25
CA ALA A 54 14.95 9.80 24.93
C ALA A 54 16.21 9.27 24.22
N GLU A 55 17.31 10.02 24.29
CA GLU A 55 18.59 9.62 23.70
C GLU A 55 19.15 8.35 24.35
N GLU A 56 19.16 8.29 25.68
CA GLU A 56 19.62 7.12 26.44
C GLU A 56 18.79 5.87 26.12
N VAL A 57 17.46 6.01 26.03
CA VAL A 57 16.58 4.90 25.63
C VAL A 57 16.85 4.50 24.19
N GLY A 58 17.02 5.45 23.28
CA GLY A 58 17.34 5.19 21.87
C GLY A 58 18.61 4.38 21.70
N THR A 59 19.70 4.77 22.38
CA THR A 59 20.96 4.03 22.36
C THR A 59 20.78 2.60 22.88
N ARG A 60 20.10 2.42 24.02
CA ARG A 60 19.86 1.09 24.57
C ARG A 60 19.04 0.18 23.64
N VAL A 61 18.05 0.74 22.96
CA VAL A 61 17.24 -0.01 21.99
C VAL A 61 18.11 -0.44 20.81
N LEU A 62 18.93 0.48 20.26
CA LEU A 62 19.84 0.16 19.16
C LEU A 62 20.85 -0.92 19.55
N ASP A 63 21.41 -0.85 20.76
CA ASP A 63 22.34 -1.86 21.29
C ASP A 63 21.68 -3.24 21.51
N ALA A 64 20.36 -3.26 21.75
CA ALA A 64 19.59 -4.49 21.92
C ALA A 64 19.22 -5.16 20.59
N VAL A 65 19.27 -4.44 19.46
CA VAL A 65 18.99 -5.01 18.13
C VAL A 65 20.17 -5.86 17.69
N ARG A 66 19.91 -7.14 17.46
CA ARG A 66 20.93 -8.10 17.05
C ARG A 66 20.56 -8.78 15.73
N GLU A 67 21.57 -9.05 14.92
CA GLU A 67 21.41 -9.70 13.61
C GLU A 67 20.80 -11.12 13.72
N ASP A 68 21.19 -11.88 14.74
CA ASP A 68 20.66 -13.22 15.03
C ASP A 68 19.13 -13.19 15.28
N GLY A 69 18.66 -12.21 16.06
CA GLY A 69 17.23 -11.97 16.29
C GLY A 69 16.48 -11.59 15.01
N ILE A 70 17.07 -10.74 14.17
CA ILE A 70 16.48 -10.37 12.87
C ILE A 70 16.37 -11.60 11.96
N ARG A 71 17.42 -12.42 11.86
CA ARG A 71 17.41 -13.65 11.06
C ARG A 71 16.35 -14.63 11.54
N MET A 72 16.25 -14.84 12.86
CA MET A 72 15.22 -15.70 13.45
C MET A 72 13.81 -15.21 13.08
N LEU A 73 13.54 -13.90 13.16
CA LEU A 73 12.27 -13.32 12.75
C LEU A 73 12.02 -13.54 11.25
N MET A 74 13.00 -13.25 10.40
CA MET A 74 12.89 -13.49 8.96
C MET A 74 12.55 -14.96 8.65
N ASP A 75 13.21 -15.90 9.32
CA ASP A 75 12.94 -17.34 9.17
C ASP A 75 11.50 -17.71 9.57
N GLN A 76 10.92 -17.05 10.57
CA GLN A 76 9.50 -17.24 10.89
C GLN A 76 8.59 -16.70 9.79
N PHE A 77 8.88 -15.49 9.27
CA PHE A 77 8.06 -14.84 8.25
C PHE A 77 8.08 -15.53 6.88
N VAL A 78 9.14 -16.26 6.56
CA VAL A 78 9.27 -17.02 5.30
C VAL A 78 8.95 -18.51 5.44
N ARG A 79 8.63 -18.99 6.65
CA ARG A 79 8.35 -20.41 6.92
C ARG A 79 7.07 -20.90 6.24
N TYR A 80 6.08 -20.02 6.10
CA TYR A 80 4.79 -20.36 5.52
C TYR A 80 4.76 -20.00 4.03
N ASP A 81 3.81 -20.61 3.30
CA ASP A 81 3.50 -20.26 1.92
C ASP A 81 2.99 -18.81 1.81
N SER A 82 2.34 -18.47 0.70
CA SER A 82 1.80 -17.14 0.41
C SER A 82 1.18 -16.45 1.64
N ARG A 83 1.67 -15.23 1.90
CA ARG A 83 1.14 -14.30 2.92
C ARG A 83 0.20 -13.25 2.32
N VAL A 84 -0.30 -13.51 1.11
CA VAL A 84 -1.39 -12.71 0.54
C VAL A 84 -2.59 -12.83 1.47
N VAL A 85 -3.29 -11.72 1.70
CA VAL A 85 -4.48 -11.67 2.57
C VAL A 85 -5.46 -12.79 2.20
N GLY A 86 -5.99 -13.52 3.18
CA GLY A 86 -6.91 -14.63 2.96
C GLY A 86 -6.26 -15.98 2.60
N TYR A 87 -4.94 -16.05 2.42
CA TYR A 87 -4.21 -17.32 2.31
C TYR A 87 -3.81 -17.84 3.70
N PRO A 88 -3.59 -19.16 3.88
CA PRO A 88 -3.23 -19.72 5.18
C PRO A 88 -1.95 -19.15 5.80
N GLY A 89 -0.97 -18.73 4.97
CA GLY A 89 0.26 -18.12 5.46
C GLY A 89 0.05 -16.74 6.08
N HIS A 90 -0.96 -15.99 5.62
CA HIS A 90 -1.34 -14.71 6.19
C HIS A 90 -1.86 -14.86 7.62
N GLU A 91 -2.80 -15.78 7.85
CA GLU A 91 -3.38 -16.02 9.18
C GLU A 91 -2.32 -16.49 10.18
N LYS A 92 -1.48 -17.45 9.79
CA LYS A 92 -0.41 -17.97 10.67
C LYS A 92 0.60 -16.91 11.11
N ILE A 93 0.88 -15.92 10.26
CA ILE A 93 1.78 -14.82 10.63
C ILE A 93 1.08 -13.78 11.48
N ALA A 94 -0.21 -13.51 11.25
CA ALA A 94 -0.99 -12.66 12.14
C ALA A 94 -1.01 -13.24 13.57
N ASP A 95 -1.29 -14.54 13.72
CA ASP A 95 -1.26 -15.24 15.01
C ASP A 95 0.13 -15.17 15.67
N PHE A 96 1.18 -15.34 14.88
CA PHE A 96 2.56 -15.22 15.35
C PHE A 96 2.85 -13.82 15.91
N ILE A 97 2.49 -12.76 15.17
CA ILE A 97 2.71 -11.37 15.60
C ILE A 97 1.94 -11.06 16.88
N GLU A 98 0.68 -11.47 16.96
CA GLU A 98 -0.13 -11.30 18.17
C GLU A 98 0.52 -12.01 19.37
N SER A 99 0.98 -13.25 19.17
CA SER A 99 1.65 -14.02 20.23
C SER A 99 2.95 -13.35 20.70
N GLU A 100 3.71 -12.73 19.80
CA GLU A 100 4.94 -12.00 20.15
C GLU A 100 4.63 -10.72 20.96
N PHE A 101 3.61 -9.96 20.57
CA PHE A 101 3.16 -8.79 21.34
C PHE A 101 2.75 -9.16 22.75
N ARG A 102 1.97 -10.23 22.91
CA ARG A 102 1.59 -10.75 24.23
C ARG A 102 2.80 -11.25 25.00
N ARG A 103 3.74 -11.94 24.35
CA ARG A 103 5.00 -12.41 24.96
C ARG A 103 5.87 -11.27 25.47
N PHE A 104 5.85 -10.11 24.82
CA PHE A 104 6.56 -8.92 25.27
C PHE A 104 5.86 -8.19 26.44
N GLY A 105 4.69 -8.66 26.88
CA GLY A 105 3.96 -8.08 28.02
C GLY A 105 3.10 -6.87 27.66
N MET A 106 2.71 -6.72 26.40
CA MET A 106 1.72 -5.70 26.01
C MET A 106 0.34 -6.08 26.53
N GLU A 107 -0.37 -5.12 27.14
CA GLU A 107 -1.63 -5.37 27.85
C GLU A 107 -2.86 -5.24 26.93
N ASP A 108 -2.81 -4.35 25.92
CA ASP A 108 -3.93 -4.04 25.02
C ASP A 108 -3.68 -4.54 23.58
N VAL A 109 -3.61 -5.87 23.42
CA VAL A 109 -3.41 -6.50 22.11
C VAL A 109 -4.74 -7.01 21.56
N GLU A 110 -5.20 -6.41 20.46
CA GLU A 110 -6.45 -6.78 19.77
C GLU A 110 -6.23 -6.91 18.25
N ALA A 111 -7.04 -7.77 17.62
CA ALA A 111 -7.06 -7.95 16.17
C ALA A 111 -8.36 -7.39 15.58
N GLU A 112 -8.24 -6.48 14.62
CA GLU A 112 -9.39 -5.93 13.89
C GLU A 112 -9.60 -6.64 12.55
N THR A 113 -10.80 -7.17 12.34
CA THR A 113 -11.14 -7.94 11.13
C THR A 113 -11.89 -7.09 10.11
N TYR A 114 -11.52 -7.24 8.83
CA TYR A 114 -12.16 -6.57 7.72
C TYR A 114 -12.50 -7.57 6.61
N GLY A 115 -13.70 -7.45 6.05
CA GLY A 115 -14.13 -8.25 4.91
C GLY A 115 -13.56 -7.70 3.60
N VAL A 116 -12.74 -8.49 2.91
CA VAL A 116 -12.19 -8.17 1.59
C VAL A 116 -12.37 -9.33 0.62
N ALA A 117 -12.56 -9.01 -0.67
CA ALA A 117 -12.62 -10.02 -1.72
C ALA A 117 -11.21 -10.31 -2.24
N VAL A 118 -10.76 -11.56 -2.12
CA VAL A 118 -9.43 -12.00 -2.54
C VAL A 118 -9.55 -13.19 -3.52
N PRO A 119 -8.83 -13.18 -4.65
CA PRO A 119 -8.72 -14.35 -5.50
C PRO A 119 -7.88 -15.45 -4.82
N ILE A 120 -8.50 -16.62 -4.61
CA ILE A 120 -7.82 -17.81 -4.08
C ILE A 120 -7.39 -18.70 -5.24
N ASP A 121 -6.08 -18.91 -5.38
CA ASP A 121 -5.52 -19.90 -6.30
C ASP A 121 -5.76 -21.30 -5.73
N ARG A 122 -6.52 -22.11 -6.48
CA ARG A 122 -6.78 -23.52 -6.15
C ARG A 122 -5.80 -24.47 -6.83
N GLY A 123 -4.79 -23.91 -7.48
CA GLY A 123 -3.83 -24.62 -8.33
C GLY A 123 -4.41 -24.97 -9.69
N GLY A 124 -3.52 -25.47 -10.54
CA GLY A 124 -3.88 -26.06 -11.82
C GLY A 124 -2.77 -26.99 -12.31
N SER A 125 -3.09 -27.79 -13.31
CA SER A 125 -2.13 -28.68 -13.95
C SER A 125 -2.22 -28.58 -15.47
N LEU A 126 -1.07 -28.62 -16.13
CA LEU A 126 -0.94 -28.79 -17.56
C LEU A 126 -0.39 -30.20 -17.82
N MET A 127 -1.04 -30.97 -18.70
CA MET A 127 -0.59 -32.31 -19.08
C MET A 127 -0.25 -32.34 -20.57
N VAL A 128 0.93 -32.86 -20.90
CA VAL A 128 1.33 -33.14 -22.28
C VAL A 128 0.86 -34.55 -22.63
N GLU A 129 -0.11 -34.68 -23.52
CA GLU A 129 -0.78 -35.97 -23.78
C GLU A 129 0.16 -37.03 -24.39
N ASP A 130 1.08 -36.60 -25.26
CA ASP A 130 1.99 -37.51 -25.96
C ASP A 130 3.06 -38.12 -25.04
N THR A 131 3.50 -37.38 -24.02
CA THR A 131 4.55 -37.81 -23.08
C THR A 131 3.99 -38.23 -21.71
N GLY A 132 2.78 -37.81 -21.38
CA GLY A 132 2.18 -37.96 -20.06
C GLY A 132 2.76 -37.03 -18.98
N GLU A 133 3.64 -36.09 -19.35
CA GLU A 133 4.25 -35.17 -18.40
C GLU A 133 3.22 -34.18 -17.84
N VAL A 134 3.26 -33.96 -16.53
CA VAL A 134 2.36 -33.05 -15.82
C VAL A 134 3.15 -31.93 -15.16
N PHE A 135 2.77 -30.70 -15.46
CA PHE A 135 3.35 -29.49 -14.90
C PHE A 135 2.34 -28.79 -14.00
N THR A 136 2.79 -28.34 -12.83
CA THR A 136 1.96 -27.46 -12.00
C THR A 136 1.91 -26.08 -12.65
N ILE A 137 0.71 -25.50 -12.74
CA ILE A 137 0.51 -24.13 -13.19
C ILE A 137 -0.22 -23.34 -12.11
N HIS A 138 0.07 -22.05 -12.04
CA HIS A 138 -0.49 -21.14 -11.05
C HIS A 138 -1.34 -20.06 -11.71
N GLY A 139 -2.39 -19.62 -11.00
CA GLY A 139 -3.18 -18.48 -11.44
C GLY A 139 -2.36 -17.20 -11.42
N LEU A 140 -2.51 -16.36 -12.44
CA LEU A 140 -1.93 -15.01 -12.40
C LEU A 140 -2.78 -14.12 -11.50
N TRP A 141 -2.13 -13.18 -10.82
CA TRP A 141 -2.87 -12.15 -10.08
C TRP A 141 -3.73 -11.34 -11.05
N PRO A 142 -5.05 -11.24 -10.82
CA PRO A 142 -5.92 -10.58 -11.76
C PRO A 142 -5.85 -9.05 -11.58
N ASN A 143 -5.90 -8.31 -12.68
CA ASN A 143 -5.95 -6.84 -12.62
C ASN A 143 -7.28 -6.30 -12.06
N LEU A 144 -8.36 -7.09 -12.17
CA LEU A 144 -9.71 -6.79 -11.69
C LEU A 144 -10.30 -8.04 -11.03
N VAL A 145 -11.61 -8.14 -10.90
CA VAL A 145 -12.31 -9.29 -10.28
C VAL A 145 -12.35 -10.57 -11.15
N LYS A 146 -11.61 -10.62 -12.28
CA LYS A 146 -11.62 -11.77 -13.19
C LYS A 146 -10.47 -12.71 -12.88
N THR A 147 -10.75 -13.75 -12.11
CA THR A 147 -9.81 -14.83 -11.80
C THR A 147 -9.40 -15.61 -13.05
N THR A 148 -8.17 -16.14 -13.06
CA THR A 148 -7.77 -17.19 -14.00
C THR A 148 -8.65 -18.41 -13.75
N THR A 149 -9.45 -18.81 -14.74
CA THR A 149 -10.42 -19.89 -14.61
C THR A 149 -10.62 -20.59 -15.95
N LEU A 150 -10.72 -21.91 -15.90
CA LEU A 150 -11.06 -22.76 -17.04
C LEU A 150 -12.53 -23.19 -16.96
N PRO A 151 -13.18 -23.51 -18.10
CA PRO A 151 -14.48 -24.17 -18.07
C PRO A 151 -14.41 -25.54 -17.37
N PRO A 152 -15.55 -26.09 -16.92
CA PRO A 152 -15.61 -27.45 -16.38
C PRO A 152 -14.98 -28.46 -17.36
N GLY A 153 -14.03 -29.26 -16.87
CA GLY A 153 -13.28 -30.23 -17.70
C GLY A 153 -11.99 -29.70 -18.32
N GLY A 154 -11.65 -28.42 -18.15
CA GLY A 154 -10.41 -27.84 -18.65
C GLY A 154 -10.44 -27.48 -20.14
N VAL A 155 -9.27 -27.25 -20.72
CA VAL A 155 -9.08 -26.93 -22.14
C VAL A 155 -8.00 -27.84 -22.71
N ARG A 156 -8.20 -28.33 -23.94
CA ARG A 156 -7.24 -29.13 -24.70
C ARG A 156 -6.93 -28.43 -26.01
N GLY A 157 -5.66 -28.41 -26.42
CA GLY A 157 -5.23 -27.80 -27.67
C GLY A 157 -3.76 -28.08 -27.98
N HIS A 158 -3.34 -27.69 -29.18
CA HIS A 158 -1.95 -27.79 -29.58
C HIS A 158 -1.11 -26.71 -28.90
N LEU A 159 0.06 -27.09 -28.39
CA LEU A 159 1.04 -26.13 -27.91
C LEU A 159 1.68 -25.43 -29.11
N LEU A 160 1.56 -24.12 -29.17
CA LEU A 160 2.19 -23.28 -30.19
C LEU A 160 3.31 -22.47 -29.53
N TRP A 161 4.51 -22.54 -30.09
CA TRP A 161 5.63 -21.68 -29.70
C TRP A 161 5.65 -20.45 -30.61
N GLY A 162 5.84 -19.27 -30.02
CA GLY A 162 5.80 -17.97 -30.70
C GLY A 162 7.01 -17.10 -30.38
#